data_AF-A0A9W7PZB8-F1
#
_entry.id   AF-A0A9W7PZB8-F1
#
_cell.length_a   1.000
_cell.length_b   1.000
_cell.length_c   1.000
_cell.angle_alpha   90.00
_cell.angle_beta   90.00
_cell.angle_gamma   90.00
#
_symmetry.space_group_name_H-M   'P 1'
#
loop_
_entity.id
_entity.type
_entity.pdbx_description
1 polymer ?
#
loop_
_entity_poly.entity_id
_entity_poly.type
_entity_poly.pdbx_seq_one_letter_code
_entity_poly.pdbx_strand_id
1 'polypeptide(L)'
;MISWLNNIIKPTLEEQLFTLECKNEMLISDIRKGRMQFSNNERVIEFSNLLTEKLINTYTHKGYLNTYETEVLEKALKDGVYSMSYLLLSQLNDEQDFNLISKQLESQGFQFIDTVGYINIKRIIPCIQFIQK
;
A
#
# COMPACT_ATOMS: atom_id res chain seq x y z
N MET A 1 -8.92 -43.01 -1.55
CA MET A 1 -9.96 -41.98 -1.42
C MET A 1 -9.28 -40.69 -0.98
N ILE A 2 -9.40 -39.64 -1.79
CA ILE A 2 -9.05 -38.22 -1.53
C ILE A 2 -7.55 -37.89 -1.37
N SER A 3 -6.87 -37.70 -2.50
CA SER A 3 -5.50 -37.11 -2.59
C SER A 3 -5.47 -35.90 -3.56
N TRP A 4 -6.60 -35.22 -3.75
CA TRP A 4 -6.75 -34.17 -4.77
C TRP A 4 -7.24 -32.81 -4.22
N LEU A 5 -7.40 -32.66 -2.89
CA LEU A 5 -7.94 -31.42 -2.30
C LEU A 5 -6.90 -30.31 -2.03
N ASN A 6 -5.63 -30.50 -2.37
CA ASN A 6 -4.60 -29.47 -2.11
C ASN A 6 -4.25 -28.60 -3.32
N ASN A 7 -4.98 -28.68 -4.43
CA ASN A 7 -4.95 -27.63 -5.45
C ASN A 7 -5.79 -26.45 -4.97
N ILE A 8 -5.24 -25.68 -4.03
CA ILE A 8 -5.75 -24.37 -3.65
C ILE A 8 -5.71 -23.52 -4.93
N ILE A 9 -6.89 -23.28 -5.53
CA ILE A 9 -7.03 -22.35 -6.64
C ILE A 9 -6.55 -21.00 -6.12
N LYS A 10 -5.39 -20.53 -6.61
CA LYS A 10 -4.92 -19.18 -6.31
C LYS A 10 -5.92 -18.19 -6.95
N PRO A 11 -6.43 -17.20 -6.20
CA PRO A 11 -7.29 -16.18 -6.78
C PRO A 11 -6.57 -15.47 -7.93
N THR A 12 -7.31 -15.15 -8.97
CA THR A 12 -6.82 -14.33 -10.09
C THR A 12 -6.44 -12.93 -9.61
N LEU A 13 -5.62 -12.22 -10.39
CA LEU A 13 -5.26 -10.84 -10.05
C LEU A 13 -6.49 -9.93 -9.95
N GLU A 14 -7.49 -10.14 -10.81
CA GLU A 14 -8.76 -9.40 -10.76
C GLU A 14 -9.52 -9.67 -9.46
N GLU A 15 -9.65 -10.93 -9.03
CA GLU A 15 -10.27 -11.28 -7.75
C GLU A 15 -9.50 -10.72 -6.55
N GLN A 16 -8.17 -10.67 -6.63
CA GLN A 16 -7.33 -10.05 -5.61
C GLN A 16 -7.56 -8.54 -5.52
N LEU A 17 -7.66 -7.84 -6.65
CA LEU A 17 -7.94 -6.41 -6.70
C LEU A 17 -9.36 -6.08 -6.20
N PHE A 18 -10.35 -6.89 -6.57
CA PHE A 18 -11.70 -6.77 -6.02
C PHE A 18 -11.71 -6.97 -4.49
N THR A 19 -10.96 -7.97 -4.00
CA THR A 19 -10.82 -8.19 -2.55
C THR A 19 -10.14 -7.02 -1.84
N LEU A 20 -9.15 -6.38 -2.48
CA LEU A 20 -8.50 -5.18 -1.96
C LEU A 20 -9.50 -4.02 -1.84
N GLU A 21 -10.33 -3.81 -2.86
CA GLU A 21 -11.37 -2.77 -2.86
C GLU A 21 -12.37 -2.97 -1.71
N CYS A 22 -12.90 -4.19 -1.54
CA CYS A 22 -13.78 -4.50 -0.41
C CYS A 22 -13.11 -4.26 0.96
N LYS A 23 -11.83 -4.66 1.10
CA LYS A 23 -11.06 -4.43 2.33
C LYS A 23 -10.85 -2.94 2.61
N ASN A 24 -10.62 -2.13 1.58
CA ASN A 24 -10.49 -0.69 1.69
C ASN A 24 -11.80 -0.07 2.21
N GLU A 25 -12.94 -0.41 1.61
CA GLU A 25 -14.25 0.07 2.07
C GLU A 25 -14.54 -0.32 3.53
N MET A 26 -14.24 -1.57 3.90
CA MET A 26 -14.39 -2.04 5.27
C MET A 26 -13.52 -1.26 6.26
N LEU A 27 -12.23 -1.07 5.95
CA LEU A 27 -11.31 -0.29 6.77
C LEU A 27 -11.84 1.13 6.99
N ILE A 28 -12.25 1.81 5.93
CA ILE A 28 -12.79 3.17 6.00
C ILE A 28 -14.07 3.20 6.84
N SER A 29 -14.95 2.21 6.66
CA SER A 29 -16.19 2.09 7.44
C SER A 29 -15.90 1.91 8.92
N ASP A 30 -14.94 1.04 9.28
CA ASP A 30 -14.59 0.74 10.65
C ASP A 30 -13.87 1.92 11.32
N ILE A 31 -13.03 2.66 10.60
CA ILE A 31 -12.44 3.93 11.08
C ILE A 31 -13.54 4.96 11.34
N ARG A 32 -14.44 5.20 10.39
CA ARG A 32 -15.53 6.18 10.52
C ARG A 32 -16.51 5.84 11.64
N LYS A 33 -16.73 4.55 11.91
CA LYS A 33 -17.57 4.06 13.01
C LYS A 33 -16.83 3.99 14.35
N GLY A 34 -15.53 4.33 14.39
CA GLY A 34 -14.70 4.28 15.59
C GLY A 34 -14.37 2.86 16.07
N ARG A 35 -14.57 1.83 15.24
CA ARG A 35 -14.23 0.43 15.52
C ARG A 35 -12.73 0.17 15.39
N MET A 36 -12.05 0.99 14.59
CA MET A 36 -10.60 0.99 14.44
C MET A 36 -10.09 2.42 14.59
N GLN A 37 -8.97 2.60 15.30
CA GLN A 37 -8.38 3.90 15.53
C GLN A 37 -6.87 3.84 15.32
N PHE A 38 -6.35 4.83 14.62
CA PHE A 38 -4.93 5.04 14.36
C PHE A 38 -4.50 6.40 14.90
N SER A 39 -3.19 6.61 15.02
CA SER A 39 -2.64 7.92 15.38
C SER A 39 -3.05 9.03 14.39
N ASN A 40 -3.26 8.66 13.12
CA ASN A 40 -3.80 9.55 12.10
C ASN A 40 -4.75 8.77 11.16
N ASN A 41 -6.04 8.81 11.47
CA ASN A 41 -7.09 8.14 10.69
C ASN A 41 -7.19 8.65 9.25
N GLU A 42 -7.12 9.97 9.05
CA GLU A 42 -7.24 10.59 7.73
C GLU A 42 -6.14 10.10 6.80
N ARG A 43 -4.91 10.02 7.31
CA ARG A 43 -3.74 9.55 6.56
C ARG A 43 -3.81 8.06 6.21
N VAL A 44 -4.39 7.24 7.09
CA VAL A 44 -4.59 5.80 6.78
C VAL A 44 -5.65 5.65 5.68
N ILE A 45 -6.73 6.43 5.73
CA ILE A 45 -7.78 6.45 4.71
C ILE A 45 -7.21 6.91 3.36
N GLU A 46 -6.45 8.01 3.35
CA GLU A 46 -5.80 8.55 2.15
C GLU A 46 -4.87 7.52 1.51
N PHE A 47 -3.97 6.92 2.30
CA PHE A 47 -3.07 5.87 1.81
C PHE A 47 -3.82 4.68 1.22
N SER A 48 -4.83 4.19 1.94
CA SER A 48 -5.61 3.02 1.51
C SER A 48 -6.35 3.27 0.20
N ASN A 49 -6.93 4.46 0.04
CA ASN A 49 -7.59 4.85 -1.21
C ASN A 49 -6.60 4.98 -2.37
N LEU A 50 -5.53 5.76 -2.19
CA LEU A 50 -4.54 5.99 -3.24
C LEU A 50 -3.90 4.68 -3.72
N LEU A 51 -3.54 3.80 -2.79
CA LEU A 51 -2.96 2.50 -3.12
C LEU A 51 -3.95 1.62 -3.89
N THR A 52 -5.19 1.52 -3.41
CA THR A 52 -6.24 0.71 -4.06
C THR A 52 -6.51 1.21 -5.47
N GLU A 53 -6.73 2.52 -5.61
CA GLU A 53 -6.96 3.16 -6.90
C GLU A 53 -5.79 2.96 -7.86
N LYS A 54 -4.55 3.14 -7.38
CA LYS A 54 -3.35 2.96 -8.20
C LYS A 54 -3.23 1.54 -8.74
N LEU A 55 -3.44 0.52 -7.91
CA LEU A 55 -3.30 -0.87 -8.33
C LEU A 55 -4.41 -1.28 -9.30
N ILE A 56 -5.66 -0.89 -9.03
CA ILE A 56 -6.79 -1.12 -9.94
C ILE A 56 -6.55 -0.41 -11.27
N ASN A 57 -6.20 0.88 -11.25
CA ASN A 57 -5.93 1.64 -12.46
C ASN A 57 -4.78 1.03 -13.27
N THR A 58 -3.70 0.61 -12.60
CA THR A 58 -2.57 -0.02 -13.28
C THR A 58 -2.99 -1.31 -13.99
N TYR A 59 -3.76 -2.17 -13.32
CA TYR A 59 -4.29 -3.38 -13.93
C TYR A 59 -5.26 -3.09 -15.08
N THR A 60 -6.21 -2.17 -14.91
CA THR A 60 -7.18 -1.80 -15.95
C THR A 60 -6.50 -1.29 -17.22
N HIS A 61 -5.40 -0.53 -17.09
CA HIS A 61 -4.71 0.06 -18.25
C HIS A 61 -3.62 -0.84 -18.84
N LYS A 62 -2.95 -1.68 -18.04
CA LYS A 62 -1.81 -2.50 -18.49
C LYS A 62 -2.11 -4.00 -18.57
N GLY A 63 -3.13 -4.48 -17.88
CA GLY A 63 -3.45 -5.90 -17.73
C GLY A 63 -2.54 -6.66 -16.74
N TYR A 64 -1.60 -6.00 -16.08
CA TYR A 64 -0.69 -6.60 -15.10
C TYR A 64 -0.20 -5.58 -14.07
N LEU A 65 0.26 -6.08 -12.92
CA LEU A 65 1.04 -5.34 -11.93
C LEU A 65 2.51 -5.68 -12.07
N ASN A 66 3.40 -4.73 -11.80
CA ASN A 66 4.83 -5.04 -11.69
C ASN A 66 5.11 -5.88 -10.42
N THR A 67 6.34 -6.38 -10.29
CA THR A 67 6.73 -7.25 -9.17
C THR A 67 6.46 -6.59 -7.81
N TYR A 68 6.84 -5.33 -7.63
CA TYR A 68 6.66 -4.64 -6.37
C TYR A 68 5.20 -4.32 -6.06
N GLU A 69 4.43 -3.89 -7.06
CA GLU A 69 2.98 -3.69 -6.95
C GLU A 69 2.27 -4.99 -6.55
N THR A 70 2.71 -6.13 -7.09
CA THR A 70 2.20 -7.46 -6.71
C THR A 70 2.55 -7.79 -5.26
N GLU A 71 3.79 -7.57 -4.82
CA GLU A 71 4.20 -7.79 -3.42
C GLU A 71 3.39 -6.89 -2.45
N VAL A 72 3.10 -5.65 -2.84
CA VAL A 72 2.28 -4.72 -2.06
C VAL A 72 0.83 -5.19 -1.99
N LEU A 73 0.25 -5.64 -3.10
CA LEU A 73 -1.10 -6.24 -3.13
C LEU A 73 -1.17 -7.44 -2.19
N GLU A 74 -0.24 -8.39 -2.31
CA GLU A 74 -0.17 -9.57 -1.45
C GLU A 74 -0.08 -9.20 0.03
N LYS A 75 0.77 -8.21 0.37
CA LYS A 75 0.91 -7.69 1.73
C LYS A 75 -0.39 -7.05 2.23
N ALA A 76 -1.06 -6.25 1.41
CA ALA A 76 -2.30 -5.58 1.74
C ALA A 76 -3.44 -6.59 2.01
N LEU A 77 -3.52 -7.63 1.19
CA LEU A 77 -4.53 -8.68 1.34
C LEU A 77 -4.31 -9.52 2.59
N LYS A 78 -3.05 -9.90 2.85
CA LYS A 78 -2.67 -10.78 3.95
C LYS A 78 -2.70 -10.09 5.30
N ASP A 79 -2.04 -8.93 5.40
CA ASP A 79 -1.72 -8.28 6.67
C ASP A 79 -2.41 -6.90 6.82
N GLY A 80 -3.07 -6.40 5.78
CA GLY A 80 -3.70 -5.07 5.75
C GLY A 80 -2.72 -3.94 5.43
N VAL A 81 -3.24 -2.84 4.88
CA VAL A 81 -2.44 -1.65 4.52
C VAL A 81 -1.76 -1.00 5.72
N TYR A 82 -2.34 -1.12 6.91
CA TYR A 82 -1.78 -0.62 8.17
C TYR A 82 -0.51 -1.37 8.63
N SER A 83 -0.18 -2.49 7.99
CA SER A 83 1.06 -3.25 8.27
C SER A 83 2.28 -2.73 7.50
N MET A 84 2.11 -1.68 6.70
CA MET A 84 3.15 -1.09 5.86
C MET A 84 3.56 0.27 6.39
N SER A 85 4.83 0.62 6.22
CA SER A 85 5.25 2.01 6.37
C SER A 85 5.13 2.73 5.06
N TYR A 86 4.72 4.00 5.11
CA TYR A 86 4.51 4.79 3.92
C TYR A 86 4.80 6.27 4.16
N LEU A 87 5.15 6.95 3.08
CA LEU A 87 5.21 8.40 2.96
C LEU A 87 4.40 8.79 1.71
N LEU A 88 3.31 9.51 1.90
CA LEU A 88 2.47 9.96 0.79
C LEU A 88 3.12 11.13 0.06
N LEU A 89 2.89 11.23 -1.24
CA LEU A 89 3.32 12.38 -2.04
C LEU A 89 2.74 13.70 -1.51
N SER A 90 1.52 13.68 -0.97
CA SER A 90 0.88 14.84 -0.34
C SER A 90 1.61 15.39 0.89
N GLN A 91 2.60 14.66 1.41
CA GLN A 91 3.45 15.07 2.53
C GLN A 91 4.78 15.69 2.09
N LEU A 92 5.08 15.65 0.79
CA LEU A 92 6.27 16.24 0.21
C LEU A 92 5.93 17.65 -0.27
N ASN A 93 6.79 18.62 0.06
CA ASN A 93 6.64 20.00 -0.39
C ASN A 93 7.54 20.25 -1.61
N ASP A 94 7.16 21.15 -2.50
CA ASP A 94 7.91 21.52 -3.72
C ASP A 94 9.33 22.05 -3.43
N GLU A 95 9.56 22.56 -2.22
CA GLU A 95 10.86 23.09 -1.78
C GLU A 95 11.87 22.00 -1.39
N GLN A 96 11.44 20.74 -1.27
CA GLN A 96 12.31 19.64 -0.87
C GLN A 96 13.09 19.08 -2.07
N ASP A 97 14.37 18.77 -1.85
CA ASP A 97 15.16 18.03 -2.84
C ASP A 97 14.65 16.58 -2.93
N PHE A 98 13.73 16.35 -3.88
CA PHE A 98 13.12 15.05 -4.14
C PHE A 98 14.16 13.96 -4.38
N ASN A 99 15.31 14.29 -4.99
CA ASN A 99 16.38 13.32 -5.23
C ASN A 99 17.07 12.90 -3.93
N LEU A 100 17.28 13.84 -3.01
CA LEU A 100 17.84 13.53 -1.69
C LEU A 100 16.88 12.65 -0.87
N ILE A 101 15.60 13.01 -0.87
CA ILE A 101 14.56 12.25 -0.18
C ILE A 101 14.43 10.84 -0.75
N SER A 102 14.36 10.72 -2.08
CA SER A 102 14.30 9.42 -2.77
C SER A 102 15.43 8.51 -2.32
N LYS A 103 16.68 8.99 -2.37
CA LYS A 103 17.86 8.21 -1.98
C LYS A 103 17.81 7.79 -0.51
N GLN A 104 17.37 8.67 0.38
CA GLN A 104 17.23 8.34 1.81
C GLN A 104 16.17 7.26 2.03
N LEU A 105 15.01 7.36 1.38
CA LEU A 105 13.92 6.40 1.50
C LEU A 105 14.29 5.03 0.91
N GLU A 106 14.90 5.03 -0.27
CA GLU A 106 15.43 3.81 -0.91
C GLU A 106 16.47 3.11 -0.01
N SER A 107 17.36 3.87 0.63
CA SER A 107 18.35 3.32 1.57
C SER A 107 17.69 2.65 2.80
N GLN A 108 16.48 3.06 3.14
CA GLN A 108 15.68 2.47 4.22
C GLN A 108 14.75 1.35 3.73
N GLY A 109 14.83 0.99 2.45
CA GLY A 109 14.05 -0.09 1.84
C GLY A 109 12.64 0.32 1.43
N PHE A 110 12.35 1.61 1.37
CA PHE A 110 11.14 2.07 0.69
C PHE A 110 11.32 1.97 -0.83
N GLN A 111 10.21 1.74 -1.52
CA GLN A 111 10.15 1.83 -2.97
C GLN A 111 8.99 2.72 -3.38
N PHE A 112 9.19 3.44 -4.48
CA PHE A 112 8.25 4.40 -5.00
C PHE A 112 7.11 3.72 -5.76
N ILE A 113 5.87 4.11 -5.45
CA ILE A 113 4.69 3.85 -6.27
C ILE A 113 4.14 5.19 -6.72
N ASP A 114 4.14 5.37 -8.04
CA ASP A 114 3.60 6.54 -8.72
C ASP A 114 2.16 6.85 -8.26
N THR A 115 1.86 8.16 -8.14
CA THR A 115 0.62 8.74 -7.57
C THR A 115 0.28 8.40 -6.12
N VAL A 116 1.07 7.55 -5.45
CA VAL A 116 0.86 7.17 -4.03
C VAL A 116 1.96 7.76 -3.16
N GLY A 117 3.21 7.37 -3.41
CA GLY A 117 4.37 7.75 -2.61
C GLY A 117 5.31 6.58 -2.36
N TYR A 118 6.06 6.64 -1.27
CA TYR A 118 7.07 5.64 -0.91
C TYR A 118 6.48 4.65 0.07
N ILE A 119 6.64 3.36 -0.19
CA ILE A 119 6.07 2.28 0.63
C ILE A 119 7.20 1.34 1.05
N ASN A 120 7.16 0.84 2.28
CA ASN A 120 8.00 -0.24 2.77
C ASN A 120 7.10 -1.36 3.33
N ILE A 121 7.14 -2.51 2.65
CA ILE A 121 6.38 -3.71 3.02
C ILE A 121 7.16 -4.70 3.90
N LYS A 122 8.47 -4.49 4.07
CA LYS A 122 9.37 -5.40 4.77
C LYS A 122 9.46 -5.09 6.27
N ARG A 123 9.35 -3.81 6.65
CA ARG A 123 9.51 -3.34 8.03
C ARG A 123 8.57 -2.18 8.33
N ILE A 124 7.99 -2.17 9.54
CA ILE A 124 7.33 -0.98 10.07
C ILE A 124 8.38 -0.05 10.65
N ILE A 125 8.54 1.10 10.02
CA ILE A 125 9.39 2.23 10.40
C ILE A 125 8.50 3.29 11.09
N PRO A 126 8.62 3.49 12.41
CA PRO A 126 7.70 4.33 13.18
C PRO A 126 7.80 5.84 12.90
N CYS A 127 8.94 6.32 12.38
CA CYS A 127 9.17 7.73 12.12
C CYS A 127 10.14 7.90 10.95
N ILE A 128 9.68 8.56 9.88
CA ILE A 128 10.56 9.01 8.79
C ILE A 128 10.95 10.45 9.13
N GLN A 129 12.18 10.64 9.59
CA GLN A 129 12.74 11.96 9.85
C GLN A 129 13.55 12.40 8.63
N PHE A 130 13.12 13.47 7.96
CA PHE A 130 13.91 14.10 6.91
C PHE A 130 14.95 15.01 7.55
N ILE A 131 16.22 14.77 7.22
CA ILE A 131 17.28 15.70 7.59
C ILE A 131 17.13 16.90 6.65
N GLN A 132 16.55 17.99 7.17
CA GLN A 132 16.63 19.31 6.53
C GLN A 132 18.09 19.78 6.70
N LYS A 133 18.77 20.08 5.59
CA LYS A 133 20.09 20.72 5.61
C LYS A 133 19.94 22.22 5.58
#